data_AF-A0A972HJI4-F1
#
_entry.id   AF-A0A972HJI4-F1
#
_cell.length_a   1.000
_cell.length_b   1.000
_cell.length_c   1.000
_cell.angle_alpha   90.00
_cell.angle_beta   90.00
_cell.angle_gamma   90.00
#
_symmetry.space_group_name_H-M   'P 1'
#
loop_
_entity.id
_entity.type
_entity.pdbx_description
1 polymer ?
#
loop_
_entity_poly.entity_id
_entity_poly.type
_entity_poly.pdbx_seq_one_letter_code
_entity_poly.pdbx_strand_id
1 'polypeptide(L)' 'MNLFRSEEHARNFDPEFEHMLKPVSEWADIFSNPFFTQRRRSDYITWTRSSEGAEAFGELRARLTKS' A
#
# COMPACT_ATOMS: atom_id res chain seq x y z
N MET A 1 2.63 6.73 7.19
CA MET A 1 2.96 5.36 7.65
C MET A 1 4.08 5.50 8.68
N ASN A 2 3.90 4.94 9.87
CA ASN A 2 4.93 4.94 10.90
C ASN A 2 5.66 3.60 10.84
N LEU A 3 7.00 3.64 10.80
CA LEU A 3 7.82 2.45 10.90
C LEU A 3 8.22 2.26 12.37
N PHE A 4 7.86 1.11 12.92
CA PHE A 4 8.16 0.76 14.30
C PHE A 4 9.33 -0.21 14.35
N ARG A 5 10.11 -0.13 15.43
CA ARG A 5 11.25 -1.02 15.65
C ARG A 5 10.84 -2.45 16.03
N SER A 6 9.63 -2.62 16.57
CA SER A 6 9.04 -3.90 16.95
C SER A 6 7.51 -3.80 16.96
N GLU A 7 6.83 -4.94 16.87
CA GLU A 7 5.36 -5.01 17.01
C GLU A 7 4.91 -4.56 18.41
N GLU A 8 5.68 -4.89 19.45
CA GLU A 8 5.41 -4.44 20.81
C GLU A 8 5.40 -2.91 20.92
N HIS A 9 6.37 -2.23 20.29
CA HIS A 9 6.39 -0.77 20.23
C HIS A 9 5.15 -0.26 19.48
N ALA A 10 4.78 -0.91 18.38
CA ALA A 10 3.65 -0.50 17.55
C ALA A 10 2.30 -0.59 18.31
N ARG A 11 2.07 -1.66 19.08
CA ARG A 11 0.85 -1.85 19.89
C ARG A 11 0.74 -0.83 21.03
N ASN A 12 1.87 -0.46 21.63
CA ASN A 12 1.91 0.50 22.73
C ASN A 12 1.89 1.97 22.27
N PHE A 13 2.04 2.23 20.97
CA PHE A 13 2.03 3.60 20.43
C PHE A 13 0.63 4.22 20.44
N ASP A 14 -0.35 3.48 19.91
CA ASP A 14 -1.75 3.88 19.90
C ASP A 14 -2.67 2.65 19.78
N PRO A 15 -3.36 2.25 20.86
CA PRO A 15 -4.25 1.09 20.87
C PRO A 15 -5.40 1.20 19.86
N GLU A 16 -5.84 2.41 19.50
CA GLU A 16 -6.92 2.59 18.52
C GLU A 16 -6.52 2.11 17.12
N PHE A 17 -5.21 2.09 16.83
CA PHE A 17 -4.65 1.74 15.53
C PHE A 17 -4.07 0.31 15.50
N GLU A 18 -4.20 -0.48 16.58
CA GLU A 18 -3.65 -1.85 16.65
C GLU A 18 -4.15 -2.73 15.50
N HIS A 19 -5.44 -2.62 15.15
CA HIS A 19 -6.07 -3.38 14.07
C HIS A 19 -5.51 -3.05 12.67
N MET A 20 -4.80 -1.94 12.52
CA MET A 20 -4.13 -1.53 11.27
C MET A 20 -2.64 -1.84 11.24
N LEU A 21 -2.10 -2.46 12.29
CA LEU A 21 -0.70 -2.88 12.32
C LEU A 21 -0.49 -4.02 11.33
N LYS A 22 0.39 -3.78 10.37
CA LYS A 22 0.83 -4.78 9.40
C LYS A 22 2.35 -4.92 9.43
N PRO A 23 2.89 -6.12 9.19
CA PRO A 23 4.33 -6.30 9.00
C PRO A 23 4.89 -5.39 7.90
N VAL A 24 6.15 -4.98 8.02
CA VAL A 24 6.81 -4.15 7.00
C VAL A 24 6.80 -4.82 5.62
N SER A 25 6.91 -6.16 5.58
CA SER A 25 6.82 -6.93 4.34
C SER A 25 5.49 -6.73 3.62
N GLU A 26 4.38 -6.65 4.35
CA GLU A 26 3.05 -6.43 3.76
C GLU A 26 2.97 -5.06 3.09
N TRP A 27 3.53 -4.02 3.73
CA TRP A 27 3.64 -2.72 3.11
C TRP A 27 4.56 -2.73 1.89
N ALA A 28 5.72 -3.39 1.97
CA ALA A 28 6.64 -3.51 0.84
C ALA A 28 5.94 -4.15 -0.38
N ASP A 29 5.13 -5.18 -0.17
CA ASP A 29 4.35 -5.84 -1.22
C ASP A 29 3.25 -4.93 -1.79
N ILE A 30 2.58 -4.13 -0.96
CA ILE A 30 1.58 -3.13 -1.40
C ILE A 30 2.25 -2.07 -2.27
N PHE A 31 3.38 -1.50 -1.84
CA PHE A 31 4.09 -0.45 -2.58
C PHE A 31 4.84 -0.95 -3.81
N SER A 32 5.01 -2.26 -3.95
CA SER A 32 5.54 -2.88 -5.17
C SER A 32 4.52 -2.92 -6.31
N ASN A 33 3.25 -2.58 -6.07
CA ASN A 33 2.21 -2.55 -7.09
C ASN A 33 2.53 -1.51 -8.22
N PRO A 34 2.21 -1.81 -9.50
CA PRO A 34 2.47 -0.92 -10.63
C PRO A 34 1.92 0.50 -10.46
N PHE A 35 0.80 0.66 -9.74
CA PHE A 35 0.21 1.96 -9.44
C PHE A 35 1.19 2.90 -8.70
N PHE A 36 2.09 2.37 -7.87
CA PHE A 36 3.12 3.15 -7.20
C PHE A 36 4.43 3.22 -7.99
N THR A 37 4.89 2.10 -8.56
CA THR A 37 6.18 2.04 -9.26
C THR A 37 6.18 2.83 -10.56
N GLN A 38 5.03 2.93 -11.24
CA GLN A 38 4.85 3.68 -12.48
C GLN A 38 4.59 5.18 -12.28
N ARG A 39 4.60 5.68 -11.04
CA ARG A 39 4.27 7.08 -10.73
C ARG A 39 5.19 8.12 -11.39
N ARG A 40 6.37 7.69 -11.85
CA ARG A 40 7.34 8.54 -12.56
C ARG A 40 7.09 8.65 -14.06
N ARG A 41 6.10 7.93 -14.60
CA ARG A 41 5.72 8.06 -16.00
C ARG A 41 5.30 9.49 -16.32
N SER A 42 5.74 10.01 -17.47
CA SER A 42 5.34 11.34 -17.95
C SER A 42 3.84 11.42 -18.24
N ASP A 43 3.20 10.29 -18.57
CA ASP A 43 1.78 10.16 -18.85
C ASP A 43 0.98 9.58 -17.68
N TYR A 44 1.52 9.54 -16.46
CA TYR A 44 0.93 8.80 -15.32
C TYR A 44 -0.58 9.04 -15.13
N ILE A 45 -1.04 10.30 -15.14
CA ILE A 45 -2.47 10.61 -14.96
C ILE A 45 -3.32 10.01 -16.09
N THR A 46 -2.85 10.05 -17.33
CA THR A 46 -3.54 9.43 -18.47
C THR A 46 -3.46 7.91 -18.38
N TRP A 47 -2.29 7.37 -18.03
CA TRP A 47 -2.04 5.95 -17.83
C TRP A 47 -2.96 5.33 -16.77
N THR A 48 -3.24 6.03 -15.65
CA THR A 48 -4.19 5.54 -14.63
C THR A 48 -5.61 5.31 -15.15
N ARG A 49 -5.97 5.91 -16.29
CA ARG A 49 -7.28 5.74 -16.96
C ARG A 49 -7.25 4.68 -18.06
N SER A 50 -6.07 4.17 -18.41
CA SER A 50 -5.92 3.05 -19.34
C SER A 50 -6.36 1.73 -18.69
N SER A 51 -6.51 0.67 -19.49
CA SER A 51 -6.78 -0.67 -18.98
C SER A 51 -5.71 -1.15 -18.00
N GLU A 52 -4.43 -0.91 -18.30
CA GLU A 52 -3.29 -1.29 -17.45
C GLU A 52 -3.32 -0.56 -16.10
N GLY A 53 -3.58 0.76 -16.11
CA GLY A 53 -3.69 1.55 -14.89
C GLY A 53 -4.91 1.15 -14.05
N ALA A 54 -6.03 0.85 -14.70
CA ALA A 54 -7.24 0.38 -14.02
C ALA A 54 -7.05 -1.01 -13.39
N GLU A 55 -6.34 -1.91 -14.07
CA GLU A 55 -5.98 -3.23 -13.54
C GLU A 55 -5.06 -3.10 -12.32
N ALA A 56 -3.98 -2.31 -12.43
CA ALA A 56 -3.06 -2.07 -11.32
C ALA A 56 -3.78 -1.48 -10.09
N PHE A 57 -4.72 -0.55 -10.30
CA PHE A 57 -5.54 0.01 -9.23
C PHE A 57 -6.53 -1.02 -8.66
N GLY A 58 -7.11 -1.86 -9.50
CA GLY A 58 -7.98 -2.96 -9.08
C GLY A 58 -7.25 -3.96 -8.18
N GLU A 59 -6.03 -4.36 -8.54
CA GLU A 59 -5.17 -5.21 -7.73
C GLU A 59 -4.83 -4.56 -6.39
N LEU A 60 -4.44 -3.29 -6.39
CA LEU A 60 -4.16 -2.53 -5.18
C LEU A 60 -5.38 -2.52 -4.25
N ARG A 61 -6.55 -2.20 -4.79
CA ARG A 61 -7.80 -2.17 -4.03
C ARG A 61 -8.10 -3.54 -3.43
N ALA A 62 -7.99 -4.60 -4.22
CA ALA A 62 -8.24 -5.96 -3.76
C ALA A 62 -7.34 -6.34 -2.57
N ARG A 63 -6.05 -5.98 -2.62
CA ARG A 63 -5.09 -6.22 -1.53
C ARG A 63 -5.44 -5.44 -0.26
N LEU A 64 -5.81 -4.18 -0.38
CA LEU A 64 -6.19 -3.34 0.77
C LEU A 64 -7.49 -3.80 1.46
N THR A 65 -8.43 -4.40 0.72
CA THR A 65 -9.66 -4.98 1.30
C THR A 65 -9.50 -6.40 1.84
N LYS A 66 -8.39 -7.09 1.53
CA LYS A 66 -8.13 -8.46 2.01
C LYS A 66 -7.47 -8.51 3.39
N SER A 67 -7.17 -7.35 3.98
CA SER A 67 -6.33 -7.20 5.16
C SER A 67 -7.13 -6.99 6.43
#